data_AF-A0A3S3NZ71-F1
#
_entry.id   AF-A0A3S3NZ71-F1
#
_cell.length_a   1.000
_cell.length_b   1.000
_cell.length_c   1.000
_cell.angle_alpha   90.00
_cell.angle_beta   90.00
_cell.angle_gamma   90.00
#
_symmetry.space_group_name_H-M   'P 1'
#
loop_
_entity.id
_entity.type
_entity.pdbx_description
1 polymer ?
#
loop_
_entity_poly.entity_id
_entity_poly.type
_entity_poly.pdbx_seq_one_letter_code
_entity_poly.pdbx_strand_id
1 'polypeptide(L)'
;MQIFTKFRIYLRDWANKLCGTPILSIDYSLSPENKYPTALQELVDIYFALTSQSAEIKELLGFNPENIILCGDSAGGSLIIALTLVLNDVRKKIDVKMPKEIVAIYPLTLLRLNPSPSRIFTLFDTFLTVGVVLCVADAYSRIVNCDLDFAQNDSADFNKEKVWYRREIFERRLQEINKMAECAYLSPLLYEDFNSLNDVGLSIVVGEFDPLLDDGVELIKRWKGKKQLDVVENLTHGFLYFKAISKEANEACELALQKIIQVCSAI
;
A
#
# COMPACT_ATOMS: atom_id res chain seq x y z
N MET A 1 -9.91 -21.20 4.87
CA MET A 1 -9.80 -19.78 4.44
C MET A 1 -10.40 -18.90 5.54
N GLN A 2 -9.58 -18.45 6.50
CA GLN A 2 -10.02 -17.48 7.51
C GLN A 2 -9.94 -16.08 6.88
N ILE A 3 -11.10 -15.50 6.56
CA ILE A 3 -11.17 -14.10 6.12
C ILE A 3 -11.09 -13.25 7.38
N PHE A 4 -9.96 -12.58 7.63
CA PHE A 4 -9.74 -11.74 8.80
C PHE A 4 -10.73 -10.57 8.89
N THR A 5 -11.16 -10.27 10.11
CA THR A 5 -12.30 -9.42 10.46
C THR A 5 -12.23 -7.97 9.94
N LYS A 6 -11.02 -7.42 9.70
CA LYS A 6 -10.84 -6.00 9.31
C LYS A 6 -11.32 -5.69 7.88
N PHE A 7 -10.97 -6.52 6.91
CA PHE A 7 -11.29 -6.28 5.49
C PHE A 7 -12.61 -6.90 5.05
N ARG A 8 -13.27 -7.68 5.92
CA ARG A 8 -14.56 -8.34 5.64
C ARG A 8 -15.65 -7.38 5.19
N ILE A 9 -15.59 -6.12 5.61
CA ILE A 9 -16.66 -5.14 5.39
C ILE A 9 -16.91 -4.89 3.88
N TYR A 10 -15.86 -4.92 3.05
CA TYR A 10 -15.98 -4.80 1.59
C TYR A 10 -15.63 -6.10 0.86
N LEU A 11 -14.66 -6.91 1.34
CA LEU A 11 -14.25 -8.12 0.62
C LEU A 11 -15.35 -9.16 0.49
N ARG A 12 -16.24 -9.28 1.48
CA ARG A 12 -17.37 -10.22 1.39
C ARG A 12 -18.36 -9.81 0.31
N ASP A 13 -18.62 -8.51 0.20
CA ASP A 13 -19.49 -7.95 -0.84
C ASP A 13 -18.85 -8.12 -2.22
N TRP A 14 -17.55 -7.82 -2.34
CA TRP A 14 -16.80 -7.98 -3.57
C TRP A 14 -16.75 -9.43 -4.04
N ALA A 15 -16.52 -10.39 -3.14
CA ALA A 15 -16.51 -11.82 -3.46
C ALA A 15 -17.84 -12.30 -4.06
N ASN A 16 -18.98 -11.75 -3.60
CA ASN A 16 -20.29 -12.09 -4.15
C ASN A 16 -20.52 -11.48 -5.54
N LYS A 17 -19.91 -10.33 -5.83
CA LYS A 17 -20.11 -9.58 -7.08
C LYS A 17 -19.10 -9.93 -8.18
N LEU A 18 -17.90 -10.39 -7.81
CA LEU A 18 -16.83 -10.80 -8.73
C LEU A 18 -17.03 -12.21 -9.31
N CYS A 19 -18.28 -12.69 -9.41
CA CYS A 19 -18.68 -14.03 -9.83
C CYS A 19 -17.68 -14.72 -10.76
N GLY A 20 -17.04 -15.79 -10.28
CA GLY A 20 -16.05 -16.56 -11.04
C GLY A 20 -14.59 -16.12 -10.89
N THR A 21 -14.31 -15.04 -10.15
CA THR A 21 -12.95 -14.59 -9.82
C THR A 21 -12.67 -14.83 -8.32
N PRO A 22 -11.82 -15.81 -7.97
CA PRO A 22 -11.43 -16.04 -6.58
C PRO A 22 -10.64 -14.85 -6.00
N ILE A 23 -10.97 -14.45 -4.77
CA ILE A 23 -10.19 -13.45 -4.02
C ILE A 23 -9.27 -14.18 -3.05
N LEU A 24 -7.95 -14.00 -3.22
CA LEU A 24 -6.95 -14.46 -2.27
C LEU A 24 -6.48 -13.28 -1.40
N SER A 25 -7.00 -13.18 -0.19
CA SER A 25 -6.56 -12.19 0.80
C SER A 25 -5.32 -12.69 1.51
N ILE A 26 -4.21 -11.95 1.41
CA ILE A 26 -2.93 -12.33 2.02
C ILE A 26 -2.81 -11.71 3.42
N ASP A 27 -2.56 -12.56 4.42
CA ASP A 27 -2.24 -12.16 5.79
C ASP A 27 -0.72 -12.09 5.94
N TYR A 28 -0.13 -11.03 5.40
CA TYR A 28 1.32 -10.82 5.46
C TYR A 28 1.73 -10.31 6.84
N SER A 29 2.98 -10.57 7.18
CA SER A 29 3.60 -10.17 8.44
C SER A 29 3.58 -8.65 8.64
N LEU A 30 3.05 -8.19 9.77
CA LEU A 30 2.95 -6.76 10.10
C LEU A 30 4.18 -6.24 10.86
N SER A 31 4.46 -4.95 10.64
CA SER A 31 5.39 -4.17 11.46
C SER A 31 4.68 -3.64 12.72
N PRO A 32 5.41 -3.42 13.83
CA PRO A 32 6.87 -3.42 14.00
C PRO A 32 7.50 -4.80 14.30
N GLU A 33 6.71 -5.85 14.48
CA GLU A 33 7.19 -7.20 14.78
C GLU A 33 8.07 -7.72 13.66
N ASN A 34 7.60 -7.58 12.41
CA ASN A 34 8.31 -7.93 11.19
C ASN A 34 8.60 -6.67 10.38
N LYS A 35 9.89 -6.36 10.22
CA LYS A 35 10.34 -5.11 9.57
C LYS A 35 10.25 -5.21 8.05
N TYR A 36 10.35 -4.07 7.38
CA TYR A 36 10.73 -4.09 5.98
C TYR A 36 12.06 -4.84 5.77
N PRO A 37 12.19 -5.74 4.78
CA PRO A 37 11.26 -6.02 3.68
C PRO A 37 10.38 -7.28 3.86
N THR A 38 10.15 -7.80 5.07
CA THR A 38 9.50 -9.11 5.29
C THR A 38 8.17 -9.27 4.55
N ALA A 39 7.23 -8.34 4.71
CA ALA A 39 5.93 -8.41 4.01
C ALA A 39 6.09 -8.44 2.48
N LEU A 40 7.02 -7.66 1.92
CA LEU A 40 7.28 -7.64 0.49
C LEU A 40 7.89 -8.96 0.00
N GLN A 41 8.79 -9.56 0.78
CA GLN A 41 9.38 -10.87 0.47
C GLN A 41 8.32 -11.97 0.48
N GLU A 42 7.44 -11.99 1.49
CA GLU A 42 6.33 -12.94 1.55
C GLU A 42 5.42 -12.83 0.34
N LEU A 43 5.11 -11.60 -0.10
CA LEU A 43 4.31 -11.39 -1.31
C LEU A 43 5.03 -11.87 -2.57
N VAL A 44 6.35 -11.71 -2.66
CA VAL A 44 7.16 -12.24 -3.77
C VAL A 44 7.12 -13.78 -3.78
N ASP A 45 7.32 -14.41 -2.63
CA ASP A 45 7.30 -15.88 -2.49
C ASP A 45 5.93 -16.45 -2.86
N ILE A 46 4.85 -15.82 -2.37
CA ILE A 46 3.48 -16.18 -2.70
C ILE A 46 3.23 -16.01 -4.20
N TYR A 47 3.66 -14.89 -4.78
CA TYR A 47 3.44 -14.63 -6.20
C TYR A 47 4.15 -15.66 -7.09
N PHE A 48 5.39 -16.04 -6.75
CA PHE A 48 6.09 -17.10 -7.47
C PHE A 48 5.44 -18.47 -7.26
N ALA A 49 4.97 -18.78 -6.06
CA ALA A 49 4.21 -20.02 -5.83
C ALA A 49 2.95 -20.08 -6.71
N LEU A 50 2.16 -19.00 -6.76
CA LEU A 50 0.95 -18.89 -7.58
C LEU A 50 1.21 -18.99 -9.08
N THR A 51 2.40 -18.56 -9.54
CA THR A 51 2.77 -18.59 -10.97
C THR A 51 3.63 -19.78 -11.37
N SER A 52 4.03 -20.63 -10.41
CA SER A 52 4.95 -21.78 -10.62
C SER A 52 4.38 -22.94 -11.45
N GLN A 53 3.05 -23.01 -11.64
CA GLN A 53 2.36 -24.19 -12.18
C GLN A 53 2.57 -25.49 -11.38
N SER A 54 3.02 -25.40 -10.12
CA SER A 54 3.19 -26.57 -9.24
C SER A 54 1.86 -27.32 -9.04
N ALA A 55 1.92 -28.65 -9.09
CA ALA A 55 0.77 -29.51 -8.82
C ALA A 55 0.24 -29.32 -7.39
N GLU A 56 1.13 -29.09 -6.43
CA GLU A 56 0.79 -28.87 -5.02
C GLU A 56 -0.02 -27.58 -4.83
N ILE A 57 0.39 -26.50 -5.51
CA ILE A 57 -0.33 -25.22 -5.49
C ILE A 57 -1.68 -25.34 -6.20
N LYS A 58 -1.71 -26.06 -7.33
CA LYS A 58 -2.96 -26.33 -8.05
C LYS A 58 -3.95 -27.13 -7.20
N GLU A 59 -3.47 -28.13 -6.47
CA GLU A 59 -4.29 -28.91 -5.54
C GLU A 59 -4.80 -28.04 -4.38
N LEU A 60 -3.94 -27.20 -3.80
CA LEU A 60 -4.31 -26.28 -2.72
C LEU A 60 -5.39 -25.26 -3.13
N LEU A 61 -5.28 -24.69 -4.34
CA LEU A 61 -6.21 -23.68 -4.83
C LEU A 61 -7.47 -24.28 -5.47
N GLY A 62 -7.36 -25.49 -6.03
CA GLY A 62 -8.41 -26.10 -6.85
C GLY A 62 -8.53 -25.53 -8.27
N PHE A 63 -7.67 -24.58 -8.66
CA PHE A 63 -7.60 -23.98 -9.99
C PHE A 63 -6.18 -23.53 -10.33
N ASN A 64 -5.92 -23.17 -11.59
CA ASN A 64 -4.65 -22.62 -12.04
C ASN A 64 -4.75 -21.09 -12.21
N PRO A 65 -3.95 -20.27 -11.50
CA PRO A 65 -3.94 -18.82 -11.70
C PRO A 65 -3.40 -18.41 -13.08
N GLU A 66 -4.30 -18.18 -14.04
CA GLU A 66 -3.91 -17.75 -15.38
C GLU A 66 -3.82 -16.23 -15.53
N ASN A 67 -4.71 -15.50 -14.87
CA ASN A 67 -4.73 -14.05 -14.89
C ASN A 67 -4.74 -13.55 -13.45
N ILE A 68 -3.71 -12.79 -13.07
CA ILE A 68 -3.56 -12.26 -11.71
C ILE A 68 -3.75 -10.74 -11.75
N ILE A 69 -4.67 -10.25 -10.94
CA ILE A 69 -4.89 -8.83 -10.68
C ILE A 69 -4.47 -8.59 -9.23
N LEU A 70 -3.66 -7.57 -8.99
CA LEU A 70 -3.27 -7.18 -7.64
C LEU A 70 -4.18 -6.07 -7.15
N CYS A 71 -4.74 -6.21 -5.95
CA CYS A 71 -5.60 -5.20 -5.35
C CYS A 71 -5.21 -4.98 -3.89
N GLY A 72 -5.19 -3.72 -3.46
CA GLY A 72 -4.75 -3.36 -2.11
C GLY A 72 -5.02 -1.89 -1.80
N ASP A 73 -5.24 -1.60 -0.53
CA ASP A 73 -5.56 -0.27 -0.03
C ASP A 73 -4.44 0.28 0.86
N SER A 74 -4.20 1.59 0.84
CA SER A 74 -3.19 2.28 1.67
C SER A 74 -1.81 1.61 1.57
N ALA A 75 -1.24 1.15 2.68
CA ALA A 75 0.03 0.41 2.72
C ALA A 75 -0.01 -0.90 1.90
N GLY A 76 -1.17 -1.57 1.82
CA GLY A 76 -1.36 -2.73 0.94
C GLY A 76 -1.31 -2.34 -0.54
N GLY A 77 -1.83 -1.17 -0.89
CA GLY A 77 -1.71 -0.58 -2.22
C GLY A 77 -0.25 -0.29 -2.60
N SER A 78 0.53 0.22 -1.64
CA SER A 78 1.98 0.41 -1.80
C SER A 78 2.72 -0.91 -2.00
N LEU A 79 2.39 -1.93 -1.21
CA LEU A 79 3.03 -3.26 -1.28
C LEU A 79 2.82 -3.94 -2.62
N ILE A 80 1.61 -3.89 -3.20
CA ILE A 80 1.37 -4.50 -4.52
C ILE A 80 2.04 -3.75 -5.67
N ILE A 81 2.18 -2.42 -5.55
CA ILE A 81 2.97 -1.64 -6.50
C ILE A 81 4.44 -2.06 -6.37
N ALA A 82 4.99 -2.08 -5.15
CA ALA A 82 6.36 -2.50 -4.88
C ALA A 82 6.65 -3.93 -5.36
N LEU A 83 5.73 -4.88 -5.13
CA LEU A 83 5.80 -6.24 -5.66
C LEU A 83 5.95 -6.22 -7.19
N THR A 84 5.11 -5.45 -7.89
CA THR A 84 5.20 -5.35 -9.34
C THR A 84 6.54 -4.79 -9.80
N LEU A 85 7.09 -3.79 -9.10
CA LEU A 85 8.42 -3.25 -9.39
C LEU A 85 9.52 -4.31 -9.19
N VAL A 86 9.46 -5.10 -8.10
CA VAL A 86 10.38 -6.22 -7.86
C VAL A 86 10.29 -7.24 -8.99
N LEU A 87 9.07 -7.66 -9.35
CA LEU A 87 8.85 -8.60 -10.46
C LEU A 87 9.39 -8.05 -11.78
N ASN A 88 9.24 -6.75 -12.03
CA ASN A 88 9.79 -6.09 -13.21
C ASN A 88 11.33 -6.13 -13.27
N ASP A 89 11.99 -5.99 -12.12
CA ASP A 89 13.45 -6.11 -12.05
C ASP A 89 13.92 -7.56 -12.15
N VAL A 90 13.17 -8.51 -11.56
CA VAL A 90 13.48 -9.94 -11.65
C VAL A 90 13.28 -10.45 -13.08
N ARG A 91 12.22 -10.01 -13.79
CA ARG A 91 11.93 -10.49 -15.15
C ARG A 91 12.98 -10.15 -16.20
N LYS A 92 13.87 -9.19 -15.89
CA LYS A 92 15.04 -8.87 -16.73
C LYS A 92 16.09 -9.98 -16.74
N LYS A 93 16.03 -10.90 -15.77
CA LYS A 93 17.00 -11.99 -15.57
C LYS A 93 16.42 -13.38 -15.79
N ILE A 94 15.15 -13.57 -15.45
CA ILE A 94 14.43 -14.84 -15.59
C ILE A 94 13.04 -14.58 -16.16
N ASP A 95 12.41 -15.55 -16.82
CA ASP A 95 11.04 -15.38 -17.28
C ASP A 95 10.08 -15.36 -16.08
N VAL A 96 9.34 -14.26 -15.93
CA VAL A 96 8.36 -14.08 -14.86
C VAL A 96 7.05 -13.59 -15.47
N LYS A 97 5.97 -14.29 -15.13
CA LYS A 97 4.63 -13.88 -15.50
C LYS A 97 4.21 -12.65 -14.70
N MET A 98 4.05 -11.51 -15.38
CA MET A 98 3.61 -10.26 -14.73
C MET A 98 2.10 -10.26 -14.41
N PRO A 99 1.68 -9.51 -13.37
CA PRO A 99 0.26 -9.27 -13.12
C PRO A 99 -0.33 -8.45 -14.26
N LYS A 100 -1.64 -8.62 -14.52
CA LYS A 100 -2.33 -7.91 -15.61
C LYS A 100 -2.60 -6.46 -15.26
N GLU A 101 -3.05 -6.21 -14.04
CA GLU A 101 -3.37 -4.87 -13.57
C GLU A 101 -3.18 -4.77 -12.05
N ILE A 102 -2.80 -3.58 -11.60
CA ILE A 102 -2.76 -3.18 -10.21
C ILE A 102 -3.94 -2.24 -9.98
N VAL A 103 -4.82 -2.58 -9.04
CA VAL A 103 -5.88 -1.70 -8.54
C VAL A 103 -5.50 -1.25 -7.14
N ALA A 104 -4.89 -0.07 -7.04
CA ALA A 104 -4.38 0.49 -5.80
C ALA A 104 -5.33 1.57 -5.27
N ILE A 105 -5.79 1.42 -4.04
CA ILE A 105 -6.79 2.31 -3.44
C ILE A 105 -6.07 3.17 -2.40
N TYR A 106 -6.05 4.49 -2.62
CA TYR A 106 -5.32 5.50 -1.85
C TYR A 106 -3.89 5.05 -1.44
N PRO A 107 -3.04 4.59 -2.38
CA PRO A 107 -1.74 4.04 -2.04
C PRO A 107 -0.76 5.11 -1.56
N LEU A 108 0.15 4.74 -0.66
CA LEU A 108 1.35 5.54 -0.38
C LEU A 108 2.40 5.26 -1.46
N THR A 109 2.64 6.20 -2.37
CA THR A 109 3.60 6.03 -3.48
C THR A 109 4.93 6.76 -3.25
N LEU A 110 4.98 7.68 -2.28
CA LEU A 110 6.17 8.38 -1.85
C LEU A 110 6.19 8.47 -0.32
N LEU A 111 7.20 7.85 0.32
CA LEU A 111 7.34 7.92 1.78
C LEU A 111 7.92 9.26 2.25
N ARG A 112 8.66 9.97 1.38
CA ARG A 112 9.26 11.27 1.70
C ARG A 112 8.19 12.29 2.07
N LEU A 113 8.46 13.12 3.09
CA LEU A 113 7.55 14.18 3.56
C LEU A 113 7.67 15.48 2.74
N ASN A 114 7.84 15.36 1.42
CA ASN A 114 7.94 16.54 0.57
C ASN A 114 6.62 17.32 0.61
N PRO A 115 6.63 18.66 0.67
CA PRO A 115 5.40 19.43 0.68
C PRO A 115 4.69 19.32 -0.68
N SER A 116 3.38 19.12 -0.65
CA SER A 116 2.47 19.18 -1.80
C SER A 116 1.13 19.76 -1.34
N PRO A 117 0.29 20.30 -2.25
CA PRO A 117 -1.05 20.74 -1.91
C PRO A 117 -1.86 19.72 -1.10
N SER A 118 -1.92 18.46 -1.51
CA SER A 118 -2.63 17.40 -0.77
C SER A 118 -1.99 17.13 0.59
N ARG A 119 -0.65 17.14 0.69
CA ARG A 119 0.04 16.89 1.96
C ARG A 119 -0.19 17.98 3.00
N ILE A 120 -0.62 19.17 2.62
CA ILE A 120 -1.08 20.18 3.60
C ILE A 120 -2.27 19.63 4.42
N PHE A 121 -3.10 18.76 3.83
CA PHE A 121 -4.19 18.11 4.56
C PHE A 121 -3.68 17.25 5.71
N THR A 122 -2.45 16.70 5.68
CA THR A 122 -1.90 15.97 6.85
C THR A 122 -1.86 16.81 8.14
N LEU A 123 -1.94 18.15 8.06
CA LEU A 123 -2.00 19.05 9.22
C LEU A 123 -3.39 19.10 9.86
N PHE A 124 -4.44 18.78 9.09
CA PHE A 124 -5.84 18.92 9.49
C PHE A 124 -6.63 17.61 9.37
N ASP A 125 -6.07 16.58 8.74
CA ASP A 125 -6.70 15.28 8.51
C ASP A 125 -6.94 14.57 9.83
N THR A 126 -8.13 13.96 9.98
CA THR A 126 -8.54 13.28 11.22
C THR A 126 -7.99 11.87 11.33
N PHE A 127 -7.60 11.24 10.22
CA PHE A 127 -7.18 9.84 10.14
C PHE A 127 -5.69 9.69 9.77
N LEU A 128 -5.19 10.47 8.81
CA LEU A 128 -3.82 10.39 8.29
C LEU A 128 -3.03 11.69 8.59
N THR A 129 -2.92 12.02 9.87
CA THR A 129 -2.08 13.14 10.32
C THR A 129 -0.59 12.90 10.03
N VAL A 130 0.22 13.98 10.01
CA VAL A 130 1.70 13.87 9.94
C VAL A 130 2.25 12.90 10.99
N GLY A 131 1.70 12.93 12.21
CA GLY A 131 2.12 12.05 13.30
C GLY A 131 1.85 10.58 12.99
N VAL A 132 0.69 10.25 12.41
CA VAL A 132 0.34 8.88 12.01
C VAL A 132 1.27 8.40 10.89
N VAL A 133 1.51 9.22 9.85
CA VAL A 133 2.44 8.87 8.76
C VAL A 133 3.84 8.59 9.29
N LEU A 134 4.34 9.43 10.19
CA LEU A 134 5.65 9.24 10.83
C LEU A 134 5.69 7.97 11.68
N CYS A 135 4.65 7.69 12.48
CA CYS A 135 4.57 6.47 13.28
C CYS A 135 4.55 5.21 12.42
N VAL A 136 3.83 5.21 11.29
CA VAL A 136 3.81 4.09 10.35
C VAL A 136 5.19 3.91 9.71
N ALA A 137 5.80 4.98 9.21
CA ALA A 137 7.16 4.94 8.64
C ALA A 137 8.18 4.39 9.66
N ASP A 138 8.06 4.85 10.90
CA ASP A 138 8.89 4.41 12.01
C ASP A 138 8.66 2.94 12.35
N ALA A 139 7.42 2.44 12.35
CA ALA A 139 7.12 1.02 12.58
C ALA A 139 7.80 0.11 11.53
N TYR A 140 7.79 0.51 10.25
CA TYR A 140 8.45 -0.24 9.17
C TYR A 140 9.97 -0.33 9.35
N SER A 141 10.56 0.68 9.99
CA SER A 141 12.01 0.80 10.26
C SER A 141 12.43 0.22 11.63
N ARG A 142 11.51 0.25 12.60
CA ARG A 142 11.72 0.03 14.04
C ARG A 142 12.87 0.88 14.61
N ILE A 143 12.92 2.18 14.25
CA ILE A 143 13.89 3.13 14.84
C ILE A 143 13.57 3.37 16.32
N VAL A 144 12.29 3.27 16.73
CA VAL A 144 11.87 3.41 18.13
C VAL A 144 11.36 2.07 18.66
N ASN A 145 11.94 1.60 19.78
CA ASN A 145 11.29 0.63 20.64
C ASN A 145 10.40 1.42 21.60
N CYS A 146 9.11 1.54 21.27
CA CYS A 146 8.14 2.40 21.98
C CYS A 146 8.02 2.16 23.49
N ASP A 147 8.60 1.10 24.04
CA ASP A 147 8.54 0.82 25.48
C ASP A 147 9.87 1.06 26.23
N LEU A 148 11.02 1.02 25.54
CA LEU A 148 12.33 1.09 26.19
C LEU A 148 12.90 2.52 26.24
N ASP A 149 12.65 3.33 25.22
CA ASP A 149 13.11 4.73 25.20
C ASP A 149 12.26 5.64 26.12
N PHE A 150 11.04 5.22 26.44
CA PHE A 150 10.12 5.94 27.33
C PHE A 150 10.42 5.67 28.80
N ALA A 151 10.88 4.46 29.14
CA ALA A 151 11.12 4.06 30.52
C ALA A 151 12.48 4.55 31.08
N GLN A 152 13.43 4.95 30.24
CA GLN A 152 14.77 5.34 30.69
C GLN A 152 14.93 6.83 31.08
N ASN A 153 13.95 7.69 30.80
CA ASN A 153 14.03 9.13 31.06
C ASN A 153 13.10 9.64 32.19
N ASP A 154 12.49 8.76 32.98
CA ASP A 154 11.58 9.14 34.07
C ASP A 154 12.29 9.61 35.36
N SER A 155 13.54 10.06 35.29
CA SER A 155 14.20 10.76 36.41
C SER A 155 14.02 12.28 36.30
N ALA A 156 12.93 12.73 36.91
CA ALA A 156 12.46 14.11 37.10
C ALA A 156 13.51 15.25 37.13
N ASP A 157 13.44 16.15 36.13
CA ASP A 157 13.63 17.60 36.30
C ASP A 157 12.79 18.37 35.26
N PHE A 158 11.58 18.80 35.65
CA PHE A 158 10.58 19.43 34.76
C PHE A 158 11.05 20.74 34.08
N ASN A 159 12.17 21.34 34.52
CA ASN A 159 12.62 22.65 34.07
C ASN A 159 13.79 22.65 33.08
N LYS A 160 14.37 21.50 32.70
CA LYS A 160 15.55 21.45 31.81
C LYS A 160 15.43 20.58 30.57
N GLU A 161 14.50 19.63 30.54
CA GLU A 161 14.41 18.74 29.38
C GLU A 161 13.52 19.32 28.29
N LYS A 162 14.09 19.39 27.08
CA LYS A 162 13.25 19.57 25.90
C LYS A 162 12.35 18.34 25.80
N VAL A 163 11.04 18.58 25.79
CA VAL A 163 10.00 17.61 25.43
C VAL A 163 10.52 16.63 24.35
N TRP A 164 10.38 15.33 24.63
CA TRP A 164 11.01 14.19 23.93
C TRP A 164 10.97 14.22 22.40
N TYR A 165 9.99 14.90 21.80
CA TYR A 165 9.88 15.11 20.35
C TYR A 165 10.77 16.25 19.80
N ARG A 166 11.60 16.93 20.61
CA ARG A 166 12.27 18.21 20.23
C ARG A 166 13.80 18.24 20.16
N ARG A 167 14.55 17.13 20.13
CA ARG A 167 16.00 17.25 19.84
C ARG A 167 16.55 16.05 19.06
N GLU A 168 17.29 15.14 19.68
CA GLU A 168 18.17 14.23 18.93
C GLU A 168 17.45 12.97 18.43
N ILE A 169 16.51 12.43 19.20
CA ILE A 169 15.74 11.24 18.82
C ILE A 169 14.87 11.54 17.59
N PHE A 170 14.22 12.70 17.55
CA PHE A 170 13.38 13.11 16.42
C PHE A 170 14.21 13.33 15.15
N GLU A 171 15.34 14.04 15.25
CA GLU A 171 16.22 14.27 14.10
C GLU A 171 16.79 12.97 13.55
N ARG A 172 17.26 12.07 14.44
CA ARG A 172 17.75 10.74 14.06
C ARG A 172 16.65 9.90 13.39
N ARG A 173 15.43 9.91 13.93
CA ARG A 173 14.27 9.22 13.32
C ARG A 173 13.99 9.75 11.92
N LEU A 174 13.96 11.07 11.76
CA LEU A 174 13.70 11.68 10.47
C LEU A 174 14.80 11.34 9.44
N GLN A 175 16.06 11.30 9.87
CA GLN A 175 17.19 10.90 9.01
C GLN A 175 17.07 9.44 8.54
N GLU A 176 16.77 8.50 9.44
CA GLU A 176 16.62 7.09 9.09
C GLU A 176 15.37 6.85 8.21
N ILE A 177 14.24 7.51 8.52
CA ILE A 177 13.05 7.49 7.66
C ILE A 177 13.38 8.03 6.27
N ASN A 178 14.11 9.15 6.18
CA ASN A 178 14.51 9.73 4.89
C ASN A 178 15.39 8.78 4.09
N LYS A 179 16.34 8.10 4.74
CA LYS A 179 17.21 7.09 4.12
C LYS A 179 16.41 5.90 3.58
N MET A 180 15.44 5.41 4.35
CA MET A 180 14.55 4.34 3.90
C MET A 180 13.63 4.80 2.76
N ALA A 181 13.16 6.04 2.81
CA ALA A 181 12.31 6.63 1.79
C ALA A 181 13.01 6.80 0.43
N GLU A 182 14.34 6.63 0.34
CA GLU A 182 15.07 6.56 -0.93
C GLU A 182 14.91 5.22 -1.65
N CYS A 183 14.50 4.17 -0.93
CA CYS A 183 14.27 2.87 -1.54
C CYS A 183 13.04 2.93 -2.46
N ALA A 184 13.23 2.64 -3.74
CA ALA A 184 12.14 2.65 -4.74
C ALA A 184 11.00 1.66 -4.43
N TYR A 185 11.24 0.64 -3.59
CA TYR A 185 10.21 -0.31 -3.17
C TYR A 185 9.41 0.16 -1.94
N LEU A 186 9.88 1.18 -1.23
CA LEU A 186 9.12 1.90 -0.18
C LEU A 186 8.51 3.20 -0.72
N SER A 187 9.16 3.82 -1.69
CA SER A 187 8.70 4.99 -2.44
C SER A 187 8.63 4.65 -3.93
N PRO A 188 7.58 3.92 -4.39
CA PRO A 188 7.41 3.56 -5.80
C PRO A 188 7.61 4.69 -6.80
N LEU A 189 7.30 5.93 -6.42
CA LEU A 189 7.47 7.09 -7.27
C LEU A 189 8.93 7.35 -7.69
N LEU A 190 9.88 6.88 -6.91
CA LEU A 190 11.32 7.02 -7.17
C LEU A 190 11.86 5.95 -8.13
N TYR A 191 11.05 4.96 -8.53
CA TYR A 191 11.47 3.95 -9.49
C TYR A 191 11.82 4.56 -10.85
N GLU A 192 12.83 4.00 -11.53
CA GLU A 192 13.34 4.57 -12.78
C GLU A 192 12.73 3.90 -14.02
N ASP A 193 12.63 2.58 -14.03
CA ASP A 193 12.29 1.81 -15.23
C ASP A 193 10.78 1.56 -15.41
N PHE A 194 10.01 2.65 -15.51
CA PHE A 194 8.59 2.54 -15.86
C PHE A 194 8.33 2.14 -17.31
N ASN A 195 9.33 2.24 -18.19
CA ASN A 195 9.18 1.90 -19.61
C ASN A 195 8.94 0.41 -19.82
N SER A 196 9.59 -0.43 -19.01
CA SER A 196 9.37 -1.88 -19.06
C SER A 196 7.96 -2.27 -18.59
N LEU A 197 7.23 -1.44 -17.85
CA LEU A 197 5.90 -1.74 -17.29
C LEU A 197 4.74 -1.44 -18.26
N ASN A 198 4.99 -1.44 -19.57
CA ASN A 198 3.97 -1.14 -20.58
C ASN A 198 2.86 -2.21 -20.68
N ASP A 199 3.16 -3.44 -20.25
CA ASP A 199 2.27 -4.59 -20.25
C ASP A 199 1.44 -4.76 -18.96
N VAL A 200 1.67 -3.92 -17.95
CA VAL A 200 0.96 -3.95 -16.66
C VAL A 200 0.10 -2.70 -16.51
N GLY A 201 -1.21 -2.90 -16.27
CA GLY A 201 -2.12 -1.80 -15.96
C GLY A 201 -1.93 -1.24 -14.55
N LEU A 202 -2.20 0.05 -14.35
CA LEU A 202 -2.28 0.69 -13.03
C LEU A 202 -3.53 1.56 -12.93
N SER A 203 -4.44 1.17 -12.04
CA SER A 203 -5.63 1.93 -11.68
C SER A 203 -5.49 2.42 -10.24
N ILE A 204 -5.55 3.73 -10.02
CA ILE A 204 -5.54 4.34 -8.68
C ILE A 204 -6.90 4.97 -8.39
N VAL A 205 -7.48 4.63 -7.23
CA VAL A 205 -8.69 5.29 -6.71
C VAL A 205 -8.32 6.00 -5.40
N VAL A 206 -8.50 7.31 -5.31
CA VAL A 206 -8.00 8.10 -4.16
C VAL A 206 -8.96 9.22 -3.80
N GLY A 207 -9.05 9.57 -2.51
CA GLY A 207 -9.93 10.62 -2.04
C GLY A 207 -9.42 12.03 -2.41
N GLU A 208 -10.34 12.95 -2.68
CA GLU A 208 -10.02 14.36 -2.93
C GLU A 208 -9.30 15.02 -1.75
N PHE A 209 -9.67 14.65 -0.52
CA PHE A 209 -9.06 15.15 0.72
C PHE A 209 -7.99 14.20 1.27
N ASP A 210 -7.54 13.22 0.48
CA ASP A 210 -6.48 12.31 0.89
C ASP A 210 -5.11 13.00 0.78
N PRO A 211 -4.29 13.02 1.85
CA PRO A 211 -2.98 13.63 1.77
C PRO A 211 -2.03 12.98 0.76
N LEU A 212 -2.29 11.73 0.34
CA LEU A 212 -1.48 10.96 -0.60
C LEU A 212 -1.88 11.18 -2.07
N LEU A 213 -2.90 11.99 -2.34
CA LEU A 213 -3.44 12.25 -3.68
C LEU A 213 -2.37 12.67 -4.69
N ASP A 214 -1.59 13.71 -4.37
CA ASP A 214 -0.62 14.27 -5.33
C ASP A 214 0.47 13.26 -5.72
N ASP A 215 0.88 12.40 -4.79
CA ASP A 215 1.90 11.37 -5.06
C ASP A 215 1.32 10.26 -5.95
N GLY A 216 0.04 9.92 -5.79
CA GLY A 216 -0.68 9.02 -6.68
C GLY A 216 -0.81 9.59 -8.10
N VAL A 217 -1.14 10.88 -8.21
CA VAL A 217 -1.19 11.62 -9.48
C VAL A 217 0.16 11.56 -10.20
N GLU A 218 1.25 11.82 -9.47
CA GLU A 218 2.59 11.82 -10.07
C GLU A 218 3.04 10.42 -10.50
N LEU A 219 2.69 9.38 -9.73
CA LEU A 219 2.97 7.99 -10.13
C LEU A 219 2.24 7.62 -11.43
N ILE A 220 0.96 7.99 -11.55
CA ILE A 220 0.16 7.77 -12.77
C ILE A 220 0.78 8.46 -13.98
N LYS A 221 1.29 9.69 -13.83
CA LYS A 221 1.98 10.37 -14.95
C LYS A 221 3.21 9.59 -15.43
N ARG A 222 3.98 9.02 -14.50
CA ARG A 222 5.19 8.25 -14.80
C ARG A 222 4.89 6.86 -15.37
N TRP A 223 3.76 6.25 -15.00
CA TRP A 223 3.35 4.93 -15.51
C TRP A 223 3.16 4.91 -17.03
N LYS A 224 3.67 3.86 -17.69
CA LYS A 224 3.68 3.73 -19.16
C LYS A 224 2.67 2.72 -19.70
N GLY A 225 2.28 1.74 -18.90
CA GLY A 225 1.18 0.83 -19.24
C GLY A 225 -0.18 1.54 -19.21
N LYS A 226 -1.25 0.77 -19.42
CA LYS A 226 -2.62 1.26 -19.22
C LYS A 226 -2.71 1.91 -17.84
N LYS A 227 -3.25 3.12 -17.77
CA LYS A 227 -3.31 3.87 -16.52
C LYS A 227 -4.65 4.57 -16.36
N GLN A 228 -5.14 4.56 -15.12
CA GLN A 228 -6.35 5.25 -14.75
C GLN A 228 -6.21 5.85 -13.35
N LEU A 229 -6.70 7.07 -13.18
CA LEU A 229 -6.81 7.72 -11.90
C LEU A 229 -8.25 8.16 -11.72
N ASP A 230 -8.86 7.75 -10.62
CA ASP A 230 -10.18 8.19 -10.20
C ASP A 230 -10.05 8.89 -8.85
N VAL A 231 -10.31 10.20 -8.85
CA VAL A 231 -10.37 11.00 -7.62
C VAL A 231 -11.82 11.03 -7.17
N VAL A 232 -12.10 10.50 -5.98
CA VAL A 232 -13.45 10.47 -5.42
C VAL A 232 -13.68 11.70 -4.53
N GLU A 233 -14.71 12.46 -4.88
CA GLU A 233 -15.04 13.74 -4.25
C GLU A 233 -15.39 13.56 -2.77
N ASN A 234 -15.04 14.56 -1.96
CA ASN A 234 -15.43 14.65 -0.55
C ASN A 234 -14.97 13.51 0.37
N LEU A 235 -14.01 12.69 -0.05
CA LEU A 235 -13.52 11.56 0.74
C LEU A 235 -12.07 11.74 1.18
N THR A 236 -11.77 11.25 2.38
CA THR A 236 -10.44 11.22 2.99
C THR A 236 -9.78 9.86 2.77
N HIS A 237 -8.55 9.72 3.29
CA HIS A 237 -7.86 8.43 3.36
C HIS A 237 -8.69 7.37 4.09
N GLY A 238 -8.61 6.11 3.63
CA GLY A 238 -9.28 4.98 4.29
C GLY A 238 -10.78 4.87 4.05
N PHE A 239 -11.33 5.52 3.00
CA PHE A 239 -12.78 5.55 2.78
C PHE A 239 -13.45 4.17 2.67
N LEU A 240 -12.74 3.10 2.29
CA LEU A 240 -13.33 1.75 2.19
C LEU A 240 -13.90 1.24 3.52
N TYR A 241 -13.30 1.66 4.65
CA TYR A 241 -13.77 1.27 5.98
C TYR A 241 -15.09 1.95 6.38
N PHE A 242 -15.47 3.02 5.68
CA PHE A 242 -16.69 3.78 5.95
C PHE A 242 -17.85 3.41 5.03
N LYS A 243 -17.69 2.39 4.16
CA LYS A 243 -18.74 1.89 3.24
C LYS A 243 -20.11 1.72 3.90
N ALA A 244 -20.16 1.19 5.12
CA ALA A 244 -21.43 0.90 5.79
C ALA A 244 -22.15 2.14 6.34
N ILE A 245 -21.46 3.28 6.47
CA ILE A 245 -21.96 4.47 7.19
C ILE A 245 -21.94 5.75 6.35
N SER A 246 -21.20 5.80 5.24
CA SER A 246 -21.20 6.92 4.29
C SER A 246 -21.61 6.43 2.90
N LYS A 247 -22.56 7.16 2.30
CA LYS A 247 -23.05 6.88 0.96
C LYS A 247 -21.94 7.08 -0.07
N GLU A 248 -21.18 8.16 0.08
CA GLU A 248 -20.05 8.54 -0.77
C GLU A 248 -18.96 7.47 -0.69
N ALA A 249 -18.62 7.01 0.52
CA ALA A 249 -17.66 5.93 0.73
C ALA A 249 -18.14 4.60 0.11
N ASN A 250 -19.44 4.32 0.15
CA ASN A 250 -20.03 3.16 -0.51
C ASN A 250 -19.91 3.27 -2.04
N GLU A 251 -20.27 4.42 -2.62
CA GLU A 251 -20.13 4.68 -4.06
C GLU A 251 -18.67 4.56 -4.52
N ALA A 252 -17.72 5.08 -3.75
CA ALA A 252 -16.29 4.93 -4.01
C ALA A 252 -15.83 3.45 -3.90
N CYS A 253 -16.37 2.68 -2.96
CA CYS A 253 -16.09 1.25 -2.86
C CYS A 253 -16.66 0.46 -4.06
N GLU A 254 -17.85 0.82 -4.55
CA GLU A 254 -18.41 0.25 -5.78
C GLU A 254 -17.58 0.65 -7.01
N LEU A 255 -17.09 1.88 -7.08
CA LEU A 255 -16.19 2.33 -8.15
C LEU A 255 -14.91 1.49 -8.18
N ALA A 256 -14.27 1.28 -7.02
CA ALA A 256 -13.07 0.44 -6.92
C ALA A 256 -13.35 -1.00 -7.38
N LEU A 257 -14.49 -1.57 -6.98
CA LEU A 257 -14.93 -2.88 -7.45
C LEU A 257 -15.17 -2.93 -8.97
N GLN A 258 -15.79 -1.89 -9.52
CA GLN A 258 -16.03 -1.78 -10.96
C GLN A 258 -14.72 -1.80 -11.75
N LYS A 259 -13.64 -1.20 -11.22
CA LYS A 259 -12.31 -1.32 -11.86
C LYS A 259 -11.87 -2.77 -11.95
N ILE A 260 -11.97 -3.51 -10.84
CA ILE A 260 -11.62 -4.94 -10.83
C ILE A 260 -12.48 -5.72 -11.83
N ILE A 261 -13.80 -5.49 -11.86
CA ILE A 261 -14.73 -6.16 -12.80
C ILE A 261 -14.36 -5.85 -14.26
N GLN A 262 -14.03 -4.60 -14.58
CA GLN A 262 -13.65 -4.20 -15.93
C GLN A 262 -12.38 -4.92 -16.39
N VAL A 263 -11.42 -5.12 -15.50
CA VAL A 263 -10.21 -5.88 -15.80
C VAL A 263 -10.53 -7.37 -15.98
N CYS A 264 -11.28 -7.96 -15.07
CA CYS A 264 -11.71 -9.37 -15.18
C CYS A 264 -12.49 -9.65 -16.46
N SER A 265 -13.27 -8.69 -16.96
CA SER A 265 -14.07 -8.85 -18.17
C SER A 265 -13.27 -8.68 -19.47
N ALA A 266 -12.04 -8.14 -19.38
CA ALA A 266 -11.18 -7.85 -20.53
C ALA A 266 -10.12 -8.94 -20.79
N ILE A 267 -10.06 -9.98 -19.94
CA ILE A 267 -9.04 -11.05 -19.93
C ILE A 267 -9.70 -12.43 -19.98
#